data_AF-A0A820GWV6-F1
#
_entry.id   AF-A0A820GWV6-F1
#
_cell.length_a   1.000
_cell.length_b   1.000
_cell.length_c   1.000
_cell.angle_alpha   90.00
_cell.angle_beta   90.00
_cell.angle_gamma   90.00
#
_symmetry.space_group_name_H-M   'P 1'
#
loop_
_entity.id
_entity.type
_entity.pdbx_description
1 polymer ?
#
loop_
_entity_poly.entity_id
_entity_poly.type
_entity_poly.pdbx_seq_one_letter_code
_entity_poly.pdbx_strand_id
1 'polypeptide(L)'
;YTGLTDAQTPYIQPISTHFYDDNKTNALNFLAQTCNIVSGTAFAGFYSLSPLDSINNHLQWPLYYPYLKNKIIPNATVDGFFSACTPLDGLLVSTLDCLYSSTCLKNFADYFPDLNQTNSTWLNGLSASFQKRIPVKDLLSELFVEEWLPMINYPQYFISCAPKRCTYTEINHMNLFYTAALLLALYGGLTILLRLITSFSVSVFFKVKHHSTNNNLNRGTRTRTADDIKLQRITTRIYLVLLASSVCIFLLYKSLDVQTTNIIVSKPSLTTYKQLQKSYNNSLECSCSNIAIPFQKFVTWSPRLHQLCSSDFITENWISLLSLTQVTSVFGWTVMEWDGFKGTHFRFLSTLCQLANKTVTDAIQR
;
A
#
# COMPACT_ATOMS: atom_id res chain seq x y z
N TYR A 1 38.46 15.12 20.30
CA TYR A 1 39.79 14.57 19.99
C TYR A 1 40.13 14.94 18.57
N THR A 2 41.30 15.57 18.45
CA THR A 2 41.91 16.21 17.30
C THR A 2 42.29 15.24 16.18
N GLY A 3 42.12 15.70 14.92
CA GLY A 3 43.09 15.64 13.83
C GLY A 3 43.50 14.27 13.26
N LEU A 4 43.22 14.08 11.95
CA LEU A 4 44.18 13.57 10.97
C LEU A 4 43.73 14.07 9.58
N THR A 5 44.65 14.75 8.91
CA THR A 5 44.53 15.40 7.60
C THR A 5 44.92 14.44 6.47
N ASP A 6 44.58 14.86 5.25
CA ASP A 6 45.19 14.50 3.96
C ASP A 6 44.89 13.11 3.37
N ALA A 7 43.83 13.06 2.55
CA ALA A 7 43.74 12.11 1.44
C ALA A 7 43.64 12.91 0.12
N GLN A 8 44.75 12.98 -0.60
CA GLN A 8 44.82 13.45 -1.98
C GLN A 8 43.87 12.61 -2.84
N THR A 9 42.91 13.30 -3.48
CA THR A 9 42.11 12.77 -4.58
C THR A 9 43.00 12.41 -5.77
N PRO A 10 42.88 11.22 -6.37
CA PRO A 10 43.56 10.93 -7.61
C PRO A 10 42.90 11.73 -8.73
N TYR A 11 43.67 12.63 -9.33
CA TYR A 11 43.37 13.32 -10.57
C TYR A 11 43.15 12.25 -11.66
N ILE A 12 41.90 11.96 -12.01
CA ILE A 12 41.57 11.13 -13.17
C ILE A 12 41.95 11.96 -14.39
N GLN A 13 43.04 11.58 -15.06
CA GLN A 13 43.42 12.18 -16.32
C GLN A 13 42.35 11.89 -17.38
N PRO A 14 42.02 12.85 -18.25
CA PRO A 14 41.12 12.57 -19.36
C PRO A 14 41.83 11.60 -20.31
N ILE A 15 41.16 10.49 -20.59
CA ILE A 15 41.57 9.52 -21.61
C ILE A 15 41.61 10.27 -22.94
N SER A 16 42.82 10.52 -23.44
CA SER A 16 43.04 11.06 -24.78
C SER A 16 42.65 10.01 -25.80
N THR A 17 41.47 10.14 -26.40
CA THR A 17 41.15 9.41 -27.62
C THR A 17 41.79 10.15 -28.80
N HIS A 18 43.03 9.78 -29.12
CA HIS A 18 43.63 10.10 -30.41
C HIS A 18 42.87 9.34 -31.50
N PHE A 19 41.89 9.99 -32.12
CA PHE A 19 41.40 9.66 -33.45
C PHE A 19 41.38 10.95 -34.26
N TYR A 20 42.35 11.06 -35.15
CA TYR A 20 42.65 12.21 -35.99
C TYR A 20 41.67 12.24 -37.16
N ASP A 21 40.86 13.29 -37.25
CA ASP A 21 40.30 13.80 -38.51
C ASP A 21 39.89 15.27 -38.28
N ASP A 22 40.55 16.19 -38.99
CA ASP A 22 40.70 17.63 -38.67
C ASP A 22 39.41 18.48 -38.71
N ASN A 23 38.22 17.88 -38.87
CA ASN A 23 36.92 18.57 -38.81
C ASN A 23 36.15 18.35 -37.49
N LYS A 24 36.63 17.47 -36.59
CA LYS A 24 35.95 17.15 -35.30
C LYS A 24 36.24 18.12 -34.16
N THR A 25 37.29 18.92 -34.26
CA THR A 25 37.72 19.84 -33.20
C THR A 25 36.67 20.94 -32.93
N ASN A 26 35.91 21.33 -33.95
CA ASN A 26 34.82 22.30 -33.82
C ASN A 26 33.56 21.68 -33.19
N ALA A 27 33.26 20.41 -33.47
CA ALA A 27 32.10 19.71 -32.90
C ALA A 27 32.29 19.42 -31.40
N LEU A 28 33.49 19.00 -30.98
CA LEU A 28 33.81 18.77 -29.56
C LEU A 28 33.81 20.07 -28.74
N ASN A 29 34.31 21.17 -29.30
CA ASN A 29 34.26 22.49 -28.64
C ASN A 29 32.84 23.07 -28.59
N PHE A 30 31.98 22.75 -29.56
CA PHE A 30 30.59 23.19 -29.62
C PHE A 30 29.71 22.41 -28.61
N LEU A 31 29.86 21.09 -28.53
CA LEU A 31 29.20 20.25 -27.51
C LEU A 31 29.56 20.70 -26.08
N ALA A 32 30.83 21.04 -25.85
CA ALA A 32 31.31 21.57 -24.58
C ALA A 32 30.72 22.96 -24.24
N GLN A 33 30.41 23.80 -25.23
CA GLN A 33 29.75 25.10 -25.02
C GLN A 33 28.25 24.95 -24.73
N THR A 34 27.55 24.04 -25.42
CA THR A 34 26.11 23.80 -25.18
C THR A 34 25.81 23.13 -23.84
N CYS A 35 26.72 22.31 -23.33
CA CYS A 35 26.58 21.73 -21.98
C CYS A 35 26.85 22.72 -20.84
N ASN A 36 27.35 23.92 -21.16
CA ASN A 36 27.72 24.95 -20.19
C ASN A 36 26.69 26.11 -20.08
N ILE A 37 25.58 26.08 -20.83
CA ILE A 37 24.58 27.17 -20.83
C ILE A 37 23.18 26.61 -20.58
N VAL A 38 22.64 26.92 -19.39
CA VAL A 38 21.22 26.86 -18.95
C VAL A 38 20.50 25.53 -19.21
N SER A 39 20.43 24.70 -18.16
CA SER A 39 19.71 23.41 -18.09
C SER A 39 19.94 22.52 -19.32
N GLY A 40 21.02 21.73 -19.31
CA GLY A 40 21.42 20.81 -20.37
C GLY A 40 20.47 19.63 -20.62
N THR A 41 19.16 19.89 -20.62
CA THR A 41 18.06 18.95 -20.85
C THR A 41 17.08 19.55 -21.84
N ALA A 42 16.75 18.84 -22.92
CA ALA A 42 15.76 19.25 -23.90
C ALA A 42 14.74 18.12 -24.16
N PHE A 43 13.57 18.46 -24.70
CA PHE A 43 12.59 17.45 -25.11
C PHE A 43 13.16 16.61 -26.25
N ALA A 44 13.09 15.29 -26.08
CA ALA A 44 13.24 14.36 -27.17
C ALA A 44 12.15 14.60 -28.21
N GLY A 45 12.48 14.61 -29.49
CA GLY A 45 11.50 14.85 -30.53
C GLY A 45 12.08 14.81 -31.93
N PHE A 46 11.24 14.50 -32.89
CA PHE A 46 11.52 14.57 -34.32
C PHE A 46 11.35 16.01 -34.77
N TYR A 47 12.39 16.61 -35.36
CA TYR A 47 12.34 17.99 -35.82
C TYR A 47 12.55 18.03 -37.35
N SER A 48 12.15 19.12 -38.00
CA SER A 48 12.45 19.42 -39.41
C SER A 48 13.41 20.62 -39.46
N LEU A 49 14.50 20.51 -40.21
CA LEU A 49 15.40 21.65 -40.44
C LEU A 49 14.86 22.50 -41.59
N SER A 50 14.71 23.81 -41.38
CA SER A 50 14.67 24.74 -42.51
C SER A 50 16.10 24.99 -43.02
N PRO A 51 16.33 25.20 -44.34
CA PRO A 51 17.67 25.48 -44.88
C PRO A 51 18.33 26.76 -44.36
N LEU A 52 17.60 27.59 -43.60
CA LEU A 52 18.08 28.87 -43.07
C LEU A 52 18.36 28.84 -41.56
N ASP A 53 18.03 27.76 -40.85
CA ASP A 53 18.32 27.62 -39.41
C ASP A 53 19.70 27.01 -39.20
N SER A 54 20.71 27.84 -39.41
CA SER A 54 22.08 27.51 -39.03
C SER A 54 22.22 27.52 -37.49
N ILE A 55 22.69 26.40 -36.93
CA ILE A 55 23.50 26.32 -35.69
C ILE A 55 22.72 26.41 -34.36
N ASN A 56 21.88 25.42 -34.02
CA ASN A 56 21.55 25.13 -32.60
C ASN A 56 21.13 23.68 -32.27
N ASN A 57 21.17 22.74 -33.22
CA ASN A 57 20.43 21.47 -33.07
C ASN A 57 21.35 20.25 -32.91
N HIS A 58 21.87 20.01 -31.70
CA HIS A 58 22.53 18.74 -31.35
C HIS A 58 21.91 18.03 -30.12
N LEU A 59 20.69 18.38 -29.74
CA LEU A 59 19.92 17.70 -28.67
C LEU A 59 18.62 17.07 -29.19
N GLN A 60 18.49 16.84 -30.49
CA GLN A 60 17.22 16.50 -31.16
C GLN A 60 17.22 15.05 -31.68
N TRP A 61 16.07 14.36 -31.61
CA TRP A 61 15.85 13.05 -32.25
C TRP A 61 15.84 13.21 -33.80
N PRO A 62 15.98 12.14 -34.60
CA PRO A 62 16.41 12.30 -35.98
C PRO A 62 15.38 13.11 -36.76
N LEU A 63 15.89 13.86 -37.72
CA LEU A 63 15.09 14.53 -38.73
C LEU A 63 14.56 13.46 -39.68
N TYR A 64 13.25 13.28 -39.76
CA TYR A 64 12.61 12.44 -40.76
C TYR A 64 12.31 13.29 -42.00
N TYR A 65 12.94 12.97 -43.13
CA TYR A 65 12.63 13.59 -44.42
C TYR A 65 11.75 12.64 -45.25
N PRO A 66 10.44 12.93 -45.43
CA PRO A 66 9.56 12.14 -46.28
C PRO A 66 9.77 12.51 -47.74
N TYR A 67 10.93 12.24 -48.31
CA TYR A 67 11.00 12.16 -49.76
C TYR A 67 10.28 10.87 -50.17
N LEU A 68 9.04 11.02 -50.68
CA LEU A 68 8.14 10.04 -51.32
C LEU A 68 6.82 9.69 -50.61
N LYS A 69 6.27 10.56 -49.74
CA LYS A 69 4.80 10.68 -49.57
C LYS A 69 4.47 12.10 -49.14
N ASN A 70 3.59 12.79 -49.87
CA ASN A 70 3.18 14.20 -49.71
C ASN A 70 2.56 14.56 -48.33
N LYS A 71 3.26 14.33 -47.23
CA LYS A 71 2.82 14.66 -45.88
C LYS A 71 3.97 15.37 -45.17
N ILE A 72 3.88 16.69 -45.07
CA ILE A 72 4.70 17.48 -44.15
C ILE A 72 4.40 16.92 -42.76
N ILE A 73 5.37 16.24 -42.14
CA ILE A 73 5.21 15.77 -40.77
C ILE A 73 5.69 16.92 -39.86
N PRO A 74 4.81 17.50 -39.03
CA PRO A 74 5.20 18.57 -38.11
C PRO A 74 6.20 18.04 -37.07
N ASN A 75 7.07 18.93 -36.56
CA ASN A 75 7.92 18.63 -35.41
C ASN A 75 7.09 17.96 -34.31
N ALA A 76 7.53 16.81 -33.82
CA ALA A 76 6.80 16.04 -32.82
C ALA A 76 7.73 15.66 -31.68
N THR A 77 7.41 16.13 -30.47
CA THR A 77 8.07 15.67 -29.25
C THR A 77 7.63 14.24 -28.91
N VAL A 78 8.55 13.44 -28.38
CA VAL A 78 8.25 12.12 -27.82
C VAL A 78 7.97 12.31 -26.34
N ASP A 79 6.71 12.20 -25.95
CA ASP A 79 6.27 12.50 -24.60
C ASP A 79 7.09 11.75 -23.55
N GLY A 80 7.59 12.50 -22.57
CA GLY A 80 8.36 11.97 -21.45
C GLY A 80 9.78 11.50 -21.76
N PHE A 81 10.27 11.68 -22.99
CA PHE A 81 11.68 11.48 -23.31
C PHE A 81 12.41 12.83 -23.32
N PHE A 82 13.64 12.82 -22.82
CA PHE A 82 14.50 13.98 -22.75
C PHE A 82 15.91 13.63 -23.23
N SER A 83 16.54 14.58 -23.91
CA SER A 83 17.95 14.52 -24.29
C SER A 83 18.77 15.37 -23.32
N ALA A 84 20.00 14.94 -23.05
CA ALA A 84 20.95 15.69 -22.25
C ALA A 84 22.38 15.49 -22.77
N CYS A 85 23.35 16.11 -22.11
CA CYS A 85 24.78 16.01 -22.43
C CYS A 85 25.31 14.57 -22.47
N THR A 86 24.73 13.67 -21.67
CA THR A 86 25.00 12.23 -21.75
C THR A 86 23.69 11.45 -21.92
N PRO A 87 23.70 10.29 -22.61
CA PRO A 87 22.52 9.44 -22.71
C PRO A 87 22.00 8.96 -21.34
N LEU A 88 22.90 8.81 -20.35
CA LEU A 88 22.50 8.46 -18.99
C LEU A 88 21.75 9.62 -18.33
N ASP A 89 22.26 10.85 -18.42
CA ASP A 89 21.58 12.03 -17.87
C ASP A 89 20.21 12.25 -18.53
N GLY A 90 20.13 12.06 -19.85
CA GLY A 90 18.89 12.15 -20.62
C GLY A 90 17.87 11.10 -20.18
N LEU A 91 18.33 9.86 -19.97
CA LEU A 91 17.50 8.78 -19.43
C LEU A 91 17.02 9.10 -18.01
N LEU A 92 17.90 9.53 -17.12
CA LEU A 92 17.59 9.77 -15.71
C LEU A 92 16.55 10.88 -15.49
N VAL A 93 16.55 11.91 -16.33
CA VAL A 93 15.54 12.98 -16.29
C VAL A 93 14.25 12.63 -17.06
N SER A 94 14.27 11.57 -17.88
CA SER A 94 13.11 11.12 -18.64
C SER A 94 12.04 10.47 -17.75
N THR A 95 10.77 10.71 -18.06
CA THR A 95 9.60 10.06 -17.43
C THR A 95 9.08 8.88 -18.25
N LEU A 96 9.51 8.75 -19.51
CA LEU A 96 9.16 7.68 -20.46
C LEU A 96 7.65 7.52 -20.71
N ASP A 97 6.89 8.61 -20.59
CA ASP A 97 5.43 8.64 -20.73
C ASP A 97 4.93 7.99 -22.05
N CYS A 98 5.68 8.17 -23.14
CA CYS A 98 5.35 7.57 -24.43
C CYS A 98 5.19 6.05 -24.37
N LEU A 99 5.95 5.35 -23.51
CA LEU A 99 5.89 3.89 -23.39
C LEU A 99 4.54 3.38 -22.86
N TYR A 100 3.74 4.25 -22.23
CA TYR A 100 2.42 3.95 -21.69
C TYR A 100 1.28 4.36 -22.64
N SER A 101 1.61 4.96 -23.79
CA SER A 101 0.64 5.50 -24.74
C SER A 101 0.76 4.79 -26.07
N SER A 102 -0.24 3.95 -26.39
CA SER A 102 -0.31 3.28 -27.70
C SER A 102 -0.37 4.26 -28.86
N THR A 103 -0.94 5.45 -28.67
CA THR A 103 -0.91 6.55 -29.65
C THR A 103 0.51 7.06 -29.87
N CYS A 104 1.26 7.28 -28.79
CA CYS A 104 2.64 7.74 -28.90
C CYS A 104 3.54 6.69 -29.55
N LEU A 105 3.37 5.41 -29.20
CA LEU A 105 4.12 4.30 -29.78
C LEU A 105 3.80 4.08 -31.27
N LYS A 106 2.56 4.31 -31.70
CA LYS A 106 2.21 4.33 -33.14
C LYS A 106 2.90 5.47 -33.87
N ASN A 107 2.89 6.67 -33.30
CA ASN A 107 3.62 7.81 -33.88
C ASN A 107 5.12 7.46 -33.97
N PHE A 108 5.68 6.85 -32.94
CA PHE A 108 7.06 6.38 -32.92
C PHE A 108 7.35 5.37 -34.05
N ALA A 109 6.44 4.44 -34.29
CA ALA A 109 6.54 3.46 -35.38
C ALA A 109 6.44 4.11 -36.77
N ASP A 110 5.62 5.15 -36.93
CA ASP A 110 5.49 5.89 -38.19
C ASP A 110 6.80 6.58 -38.59
N TYR A 111 7.59 7.04 -37.60
CA TYR A 111 8.93 7.60 -37.83
C TYR A 111 10.00 6.54 -38.15
N PHE A 112 9.78 5.29 -37.74
CA PHE A 112 10.72 4.18 -37.91
C PHE A 112 10.00 2.98 -38.55
N PRO A 113 9.75 3.02 -39.86
CA PRO A 113 8.94 2.00 -40.55
C PRO A 113 9.52 0.58 -40.44
N ASP A 114 10.82 0.43 -40.20
CA ASP A 114 11.45 -0.86 -39.96
C ASP A 114 10.96 -1.55 -38.68
N LEU A 115 10.44 -0.80 -37.70
CA LEU A 115 9.85 -1.33 -36.48
C LEU A 115 8.49 -2.02 -36.71
N ASN A 116 7.83 -1.74 -37.84
CA ASN A 116 6.53 -2.34 -38.21
C ASN A 116 6.65 -3.77 -38.74
N GLN A 117 7.86 -4.30 -38.94
CA GLN A 117 8.07 -5.64 -39.52
C GLN A 117 7.93 -6.79 -38.50
N THR A 118 7.64 -6.52 -37.23
CA THR A 118 7.56 -7.53 -36.16
C THR A 118 6.16 -7.60 -35.53
N ASN A 119 5.76 -8.78 -35.02
CA ASN A 119 4.52 -8.96 -34.25
C ASN A 119 4.52 -8.00 -33.04
N SER A 120 3.80 -6.89 -33.14
CA SER A 120 4.07 -5.67 -32.39
C SER A 120 3.34 -5.59 -31.04
N THR A 121 3.59 -6.56 -30.15
CA THR A 121 3.05 -6.55 -28.77
C THR A 121 3.40 -5.27 -28.02
N TRP A 122 4.58 -4.69 -28.30
CA TRP A 122 5.04 -3.42 -27.76
C TRP A 122 4.12 -2.24 -28.08
N LEU A 123 3.38 -2.24 -29.20
CA LEU A 123 2.44 -1.15 -29.55
C LEU A 123 1.24 -1.04 -28.60
N ASN A 124 0.94 -2.09 -27.84
CA ASN A 124 -0.08 -2.03 -26.79
C ASN A 124 0.34 -1.12 -25.64
N GLY A 125 1.64 -0.80 -25.55
CA GLY A 125 2.22 -0.01 -24.48
C GLY A 125 2.20 -0.72 -23.14
N LEU A 126 2.78 -0.04 -22.17
CA LEU A 126 2.79 -0.42 -20.77
C LEU A 126 1.43 -0.12 -20.13
N SER A 127 1.02 -0.88 -19.10
CA SER A 127 -0.25 -0.64 -18.41
C SER A 127 -0.29 0.75 -17.78
N ALA A 128 -1.32 1.53 -18.12
CA ALA A 128 -1.54 2.86 -17.56
C ALA A 128 -1.93 2.86 -16.07
N SER A 129 -2.30 1.70 -15.48
CA SER A 129 -2.59 1.59 -14.04
C SER A 129 -1.40 1.96 -13.15
N PHE A 130 -0.19 1.94 -13.72
CA PHE A 130 1.07 2.26 -13.05
C PHE A 130 1.69 3.57 -13.56
N GLN A 131 0.95 4.38 -14.33
CA GLN A 131 1.43 5.64 -14.87
C GLN A 131 1.46 6.72 -13.77
N LYS A 132 2.43 6.61 -12.86
CA LYS A 132 2.87 7.77 -12.11
C LYS A 132 3.98 8.40 -12.95
N ARG A 133 3.82 9.68 -13.35
CA ARG A 133 4.84 10.44 -14.08
C ARG A 133 6.06 10.62 -13.18
N ILE A 134 6.92 9.60 -13.13
CA ILE A 134 8.10 9.54 -12.29
C ILE A 134 9.33 9.52 -13.20
N PRO A 135 10.29 10.43 -13.01
CA PRO A 135 11.59 10.36 -13.65
C PRO A 135 12.31 9.04 -13.40
N VAL A 136 13.05 8.51 -14.37
CA VAL A 136 13.81 7.25 -14.21
C VAL A 136 14.80 7.33 -13.04
N LYS A 137 15.35 8.50 -12.72
CA LYS A 137 16.19 8.68 -11.51
C LYS A 137 15.49 8.28 -10.21
N ASP A 138 14.19 8.57 -10.09
CA ASP A 138 13.41 8.34 -8.88
C ASP A 138 12.95 6.86 -8.85
N LEU A 139 12.73 6.25 -10.02
CA LEU A 139 12.59 4.79 -10.11
C LEU A 139 13.89 4.08 -9.71
N LEU A 140 15.04 4.59 -10.15
CA LEU A 140 16.35 4.04 -9.84
C LEU A 140 16.70 4.15 -8.35
N SER A 141 16.33 5.25 -7.67
CA SER A 141 16.56 5.39 -6.22
C SER A 141 15.84 4.33 -5.39
N GLU A 142 14.72 3.81 -5.90
CA GLU A 142 13.96 2.71 -5.29
C GLU A 142 14.30 1.34 -5.90
N LEU A 143 15.41 1.23 -6.65
CA LEU A 143 15.82 0.02 -7.38
C LEU A 143 14.68 -0.56 -8.24
N PHE A 144 13.84 0.30 -8.82
CA PHE A 144 12.64 -0.08 -9.56
C PHE A 144 11.69 -0.99 -8.77
N VAL A 145 11.75 -1.02 -7.44
CA VAL A 145 10.82 -1.82 -6.63
C VAL A 145 9.54 -1.00 -6.41
N GLU A 146 8.40 -1.56 -6.82
CA GLU A 146 7.09 -0.95 -6.58
C GLU A 146 6.47 -1.42 -5.26
N GLU A 147 6.63 -2.71 -4.95
CA GLU A 147 5.96 -3.33 -3.83
C GLU A 147 6.80 -4.47 -3.24
N TRP A 148 6.96 -4.47 -1.92
CA TRP A 148 7.58 -5.56 -1.18
C TRP A 148 6.50 -6.53 -0.70
N LEU A 149 6.40 -7.71 -1.31
CA LEU A 149 5.40 -8.71 -0.94
C LEU A 149 6.03 -9.75 0.00
N PRO A 150 5.71 -9.74 1.31
CA PRO A 150 6.20 -10.76 2.24
C PRO A 150 5.42 -12.07 2.05
N MET A 151 6.15 -13.15 1.77
CA MET A 151 5.63 -14.50 1.75
C MET A 151 5.94 -15.17 3.08
N ILE A 152 4.91 -15.32 3.92
CA ILE A 152 5.04 -15.88 5.26
C ILE A 152 4.79 -17.39 5.24
N ASN A 153 5.81 -18.17 5.58
CA ASN A 153 5.70 -19.60 5.83
C ASN A 153 5.23 -19.85 7.28
N TYR A 154 3.92 -19.80 7.48
CA TYR A 154 3.29 -20.03 8.79
C TYR A 154 3.69 -21.36 9.47
N PRO A 155 3.78 -22.50 8.75
CA PRO A 155 4.30 -23.74 9.34
C PRO A 155 5.71 -23.59 9.94
N GLN A 156 6.63 -22.93 9.22
CA GLN A 156 7.98 -22.67 9.72
C GLN A 156 8.00 -21.69 10.90
N TYR A 157 7.16 -20.66 10.84
CA TYR A 157 6.96 -19.75 11.97
C TYR A 157 6.49 -20.50 13.21
N PHE A 158 5.49 -21.38 13.08
CA PHE A 158 4.94 -22.16 14.19
C PHE A 158 5.99 -23.08 14.82
N ILE A 159 6.77 -23.80 14.00
CA ILE A 159 7.86 -24.66 14.45
C ILE A 159 8.93 -23.83 15.18
N SER A 160 9.30 -22.68 14.61
CA SER A 160 10.30 -21.77 15.20
C SER A 160 9.83 -21.10 16.49
N CYS A 161 8.53 -20.80 16.60
CA CYS A 161 7.89 -20.24 17.80
C CYS A 161 7.85 -21.24 18.95
N ALA A 162 7.69 -22.53 18.65
CA ALA A 162 7.59 -23.62 19.63
C ALA A 162 6.60 -23.26 20.76
N PRO A 163 5.28 -23.22 20.48
CA PRO A 163 4.29 -22.65 21.39
C PRO A 163 4.29 -23.35 22.76
N LYS A 164 4.38 -22.55 23.83
CA LYS A 164 4.36 -23.04 25.21
C LYS A 164 2.94 -23.35 25.66
N ARG A 165 2.02 -22.43 25.38
CA ARG A 165 0.59 -22.51 25.70
C ARG A 165 -0.21 -21.65 24.74
N CYS A 166 -1.39 -22.12 24.37
CA CYS A 166 -2.41 -21.31 23.71
C CYS A 166 -3.63 -21.18 24.61
N THR A 167 -4.26 -20.02 24.57
CA THR A 167 -5.46 -19.69 25.32
C THR A 167 -6.54 -19.23 24.36
N TYR A 168 -7.77 -19.65 24.58
CA TYR A 168 -8.92 -19.16 23.84
C TYR A 168 -10.10 -18.97 24.80
N THR A 169 -10.98 -18.03 24.45
CA THR A 169 -12.20 -17.80 25.22
C THR A 169 -13.34 -18.60 24.62
N GLU A 170 -13.98 -19.42 25.43
CA GLU A 170 -15.25 -20.06 25.09
C GLU A 170 -16.40 -19.30 25.79
N ILE A 171 -17.51 -19.14 25.08
CA ILE A 171 -18.71 -18.53 25.64
C ILE A 171 -19.44 -19.61 26.43
N ASN A 172 -19.53 -19.43 27.74
CA ASN A 172 -20.26 -20.36 28.58
C ASN A 172 -21.74 -19.96 28.67
N HIS A 173 -22.62 -20.94 28.54
CA HIS A 173 -24.03 -20.73 28.76
C HIS A 173 -24.32 -20.58 30.27
N MET A 174 -25.35 -19.79 30.58
CA MET A 174 -25.80 -19.46 31.93
C MET A 174 -25.80 -20.66 32.90
N ASN A 175 -24.96 -20.60 33.94
CA ASN A 175 -24.98 -21.60 35.02
C ASN A 175 -26.11 -21.29 36.03
N LEU A 176 -27.20 -22.05 35.92
CA LEU A 176 -28.39 -21.95 36.77
C LEU A 176 -28.07 -22.10 38.27
N PHE A 177 -27.15 -23.01 38.62
CA PHE A 177 -26.79 -23.28 40.01
C PHE A 177 -26.10 -22.07 40.65
N TYR A 178 -25.15 -21.47 39.95
CA TYR A 178 -24.47 -20.27 40.40
C TYR A 178 -25.44 -19.08 40.54
N THR A 179 -26.36 -18.94 39.58
CA THR A 179 -27.38 -17.88 39.59
C THR A 179 -28.32 -18.02 40.80
N ALA A 180 -28.75 -19.24 41.11
CA ALA A 180 -29.57 -19.52 42.29
C ALA A 180 -28.82 -19.24 43.60
N ALA A 181 -27.55 -19.63 43.69
CA ALA A 181 -26.71 -19.35 44.86
C ALA A 181 -26.54 -17.84 45.10
N LEU A 182 -26.36 -17.05 44.04
CA LEU A 182 -26.24 -15.59 44.15
C LEU A 182 -27.56 -14.95 44.63
N LEU A 183 -28.71 -15.41 44.14
CA LEU A 183 -30.02 -14.93 44.60
C LEU A 183 -30.24 -15.21 46.09
N LEU A 184 -29.86 -16.40 46.57
CA LEU A 184 -29.94 -16.75 47.98
C LEU A 184 -29.02 -15.87 48.84
N ALA A 185 -27.80 -15.61 48.37
CA ALA A 185 -26.86 -14.72 49.06
C ALA A 185 -27.36 -13.27 49.15
N LEU A 186 -28.02 -12.78 48.09
CA LEU A 186 -28.53 -11.40 48.03
C LEU A 186 -29.89 -11.20 48.73
N TYR A 187 -30.61 -12.29 49.03
CA TYR A 187 -31.94 -12.24 49.63
C TYR A 187 -31.99 -11.42 50.94
N GLY A 188 -30.94 -11.52 51.76
CA GLY A 188 -30.84 -10.80 53.03
C GLY A 188 -30.86 -9.27 52.87
N GLY A 189 -30.02 -8.73 51.99
CA GLY A 189 -29.97 -7.29 51.74
C GLY A 189 -31.17 -6.78 50.95
N LEU A 190 -31.64 -7.58 49.97
CA LEU A 190 -32.75 -7.22 49.10
C LEU A 190 -34.06 -7.03 49.88
N THR A 191 -34.33 -7.90 50.87
CA THR A 191 -35.55 -7.79 51.68
C THR A 191 -35.59 -6.54 52.55
N ILE A 192 -34.45 -6.10 53.09
CA ILE A 192 -34.35 -4.86 53.88
C ILE A 192 -34.63 -3.65 53.00
N LEU A 193 -34.00 -3.59 51.83
CA LEU A 193 -34.19 -2.49 50.87
C LEU A 193 -35.62 -2.45 50.32
N LEU A 194 -36.20 -3.60 49.96
CA LEU A 194 -37.59 -3.69 49.49
C LEU A 194 -38.58 -3.20 50.54
N ARG A 195 -38.35 -3.50 51.83
CA ARG A 195 -39.20 -2.98 52.92
C ARG A 195 -39.17 -1.45 52.96
N LEU A 196 -37.99 -0.83 52.88
CA LEU A 196 -37.87 0.63 52.83
C LEU A 196 -38.60 1.24 51.62
N ILE A 197 -38.42 0.65 50.43
CA ILE A 197 -39.08 1.11 49.20
C ILE A 197 -40.60 0.93 49.28
N THR A 198 -41.10 -0.16 49.87
CA THR A 198 -42.55 -0.34 50.06
C THR A 198 -43.13 0.71 50.99
N SER A 199 -42.47 1.02 52.10
CA SER A 199 -42.93 2.07 53.02
C SER A 199 -43.01 3.44 52.32
N PHE A 200 -42.01 3.75 51.50
CA PHE A 200 -42.02 4.98 50.70
C PHE A 200 -43.12 4.98 49.64
N SER A 201 -43.27 3.89 48.88
CA SER A 201 -44.24 3.76 47.79
C SER A 201 -45.69 3.87 48.27
N VAL A 202 -45.98 3.27 49.43
CA VAL A 202 -47.29 3.41 50.09
C VAL A 202 -47.54 4.87 50.50
N SER A 203 -46.54 5.55 51.07
CA SER A 203 -46.67 6.96 51.47
C SER A 203 -46.96 7.89 50.29
N VAL A 204 -46.32 7.66 49.13
CA VAL A 204 -46.56 8.40 47.89
C VAL A 204 -47.95 8.12 47.35
N PHE A 205 -48.39 6.85 47.32
CA PHE A 205 -49.72 6.47 46.86
C PHE A 205 -50.84 7.15 47.66
N PHE A 206 -50.71 7.21 48.99
CA PHE A 206 -51.67 7.92 49.84
C PHE A 206 -51.65 9.43 49.60
N LYS A 207 -50.48 10.04 49.39
CA LYS A 207 -50.35 11.48 49.12
C LYS A 207 -50.96 11.89 47.78
N VAL A 208 -50.79 11.06 46.73
CA VAL A 208 -51.39 11.28 45.40
C VAL A 208 -52.91 11.09 45.43
N LYS A 209 -53.41 10.05 46.12
CA LYS A 209 -54.87 9.82 46.24
C LYS A 209 -55.58 10.92 47.04
N HIS A 210 -54.95 11.44 48.09
CA HIS A 210 -55.51 12.55 48.88
C HIS A 210 -55.59 13.85 48.07
N HIS A 211 -54.69 14.07 47.11
CA HIS A 211 -54.75 15.25 46.23
C HIS A 211 -55.86 15.15 45.17
N SER A 212 -56.30 13.93 44.82
CA SER A 212 -57.38 13.70 43.83
C SER A 212 -58.80 13.83 44.41
N THR A 213 -58.97 13.94 45.73
CA THR A 213 -60.28 14.13 46.37
C THR A 213 -60.33 15.48 47.05
N ASN A 214 -60.46 16.54 46.24
CA ASN A 214 -60.98 17.81 46.71
C ASN A 214 -62.45 17.90 46.28
N ASN A 215 -63.34 17.38 47.14
CA ASN A 215 -64.65 18.00 47.40
C ASN A 215 -65.39 17.27 48.55
N ASN A 216 -65.78 18.10 49.52
CA ASN A 216 -66.80 17.97 50.55
C ASN A 216 -66.65 16.93 51.66
N LEU A 217 -66.17 17.48 52.78
CA LEU A 217 -66.58 17.24 54.17
C LEU A 217 -67.81 16.34 54.34
N ASN A 218 -67.60 15.07 54.70
CA ASN A 218 -68.43 14.47 55.75
C ASN A 218 -67.62 13.45 56.56
N ARG A 219 -67.45 13.78 57.83
CA ARG A 219 -66.66 13.04 58.81
C ARG A 219 -67.48 11.89 59.35
N GLY A 220 -67.48 10.76 58.64
CA GLY A 220 -68.11 9.51 59.07
C GLY A 220 -67.10 8.58 59.76
N THR A 221 -67.31 8.36 61.06
CA THR A 221 -66.82 7.27 61.93
C THR A 221 -65.83 6.25 61.32
N ARG A 222 -64.56 6.35 61.74
CA ARG A 222 -63.49 5.37 61.54
C ARG A 222 -63.87 3.99 62.08
N THR A 223 -64.14 3.03 61.21
CA THR A 223 -63.99 1.59 61.51
C THR A 223 -62.51 1.21 61.37
N ARG A 224 -61.72 1.54 62.40
CA ARG A 224 -60.25 1.35 62.46
C ARG A 224 -59.79 -0.01 61.92
N THR A 225 -60.53 -1.07 62.25
CA THR A 225 -60.22 -2.45 61.86
C THR A 225 -60.36 -2.76 60.37
N ALA A 226 -61.31 -2.16 59.66
CA ALA A 226 -61.57 -2.49 58.25
C ALA A 226 -60.56 -1.83 57.30
N ASP A 227 -60.09 -0.63 57.64
CA ASP A 227 -59.12 0.11 56.85
C ASP A 227 -57.68 -0.39 57.08
N ASP A 228 -57.36 -0.85 58.29
CA ASP A 228 -56.06 -1.48 58.59
C ASP A 228 -55.87 -2.79 57.81
N ILE A 229 -56.93 -3.61 57.66
CA ILE A 229 -56.90 -4.84 56.85
C ILE A 229 -56.70 -4.52 55.35
N LYS A 230 -57.30 -3.42 54.85
CA LYS A 230 -57.10 -2.97 53.47
C LYS A 230 -55.68 -2.47 53.24
N LEU A 231 -55.11 -1.71 54.19
CA LEU A 231 -53.74 -1.21 54.14
C LEU A 231 -52.72 -2.35 54.12
N GLN A 232 -52.94 -3.37 54.94
CA GLN A 232 -52.08 -4.56 55.01
C GLN A 232 -52.13 -5.33 53.67
N ARG A 233 -53.30 -5.50 53.05
CA ARG A 233 -53.43 -6.13 51.73
C ARG A 233 -52.74 -5.34 50.61
N ILE A 234 -52.85 -4.01 50.61
CA ILE A 234 -52.22 -3.15 49.60
C ILE A 234 -50.69 -3.21 49.73
N THR A 235 -50.17 -3.10 50.96
CA THR A 235 -48.73 -3.15 51.23
C THR A 235 -48.13 -4.49 50.79
N THR A 236 -48.78 -5.61 51.11
CA THR A 236 -48.32 -6.94 50.69
C THR A 236 -48.37 -7.12 49.17
N ARG A 237 -49.41 -6.61 48.49
CA ARG A 237 -49.48 -6.66 47.01
C ARG A 237 -48.36 -5.85 46.36
N ILE A 238 -48.10 -4.64 46.85
CA ILE A 238 -47.00 -3.79 46.35
C ILE A 238 -45.64 -4.48 46.60
N TYR A 239 -45.44 -5.06 47.78
CA TYR A 239 -44.22 -5.80 48.10
C TYR A 239 -44.00 -6.98 47.15
N LEU A 240 -45.03 -7.80 46.90
CA LEU A 240 -44.92 -8.96 46.00
C LEU A 240 -44.64 -8.55 44.56
N VAL A 241 -45.25 -7.47 44.06
CA VAL A 241 -44.98 -6.93 42.72
C VAL A 241 -43.55 -6.43 42.62
N LEU A 242 -43.07 -5.68 43.61
CA LEU A 242 -41.69 -5.19 43.64
C LEU A 242 -40.68 -6.35 43.70
N LEU A 243 -40.93 -7.36 44.55
CA LEU A 243 -40.12 -8.56 44.64
C LEU A 243 -40.05 -9.29 43.30
N ALA A 244 -41.21 -9.56 42.67
CA ALA A 244 -41.27 -10.23 41.38
C ALA A 244 -40.52 -9.44 40.29
N SER A 245 -40.72 -8.11 40.23
CA SER A 245 -40.03 -7.25 39.27
C SER A 245 -38.50 -7.28 39.45
N SER A 246 -38.01 -7.27 40.69
CA SER A 246 -36.58 -7.31 40.99
C SER A 246 -35.92 -8.62 40.57
N VAL A 247 -36.61 -9.75 40.78
CA VAL A 247 -36.13 -11.08 40.35
C VAL A 247 -36.13 -11.17 38.83
N CYS A 248 -37.18 -10.69 38.16
CA CYS A 248 -37.24 -10.66 36.69
C CYS A 248 -36.11 -9.81 36.08
N ILE A 249 -35.86 -8.60 36.61
CA ILE A 249 -34.79 -7.73 36.15
C ILE A 249 -33.42 -8.41 36.33
N PHE A 250 -33.19 -9.04 37.47
CA PHE A 250 -31.93 -9.75 37.73
C PHE A 250 -31.71 -10.93 36.77
N LEU A 251 -32.77 -11.73 36.49
CA LEU A 251 -32.69 -12.83 35.53
C LEU A 251 -32.44 -12.34 34.10
N LEU A 252 -33.10 -11.26 33.68
CA LEU A 252 -32.86 -10.63 32.38
C LEU A 252 -31.43 -10.11 32.27
N TYR A 253 -30.94 -9.42 33.31
CA TYR A 253 -29.57 -8.95 33.37
C TYR A 253 -28.56 -10.09 33.21
N LYS A 254 -28.71 -11.18 33.98
CA LYS A 254 -27.81 -12.34 33.84
C LYS A 254 -27.96 -13.03 32.49
N SER A 255 -29.17 -13.09 31.92
CA SER A 255 -29.39 -13.67 30.59
C SER A 255 -28.72 -12.86 29.46
N LEU A 256 -28.52 -11.57 29.65
CA LEU A 256 -27.83 -10.69 28.69
C LEU A 256 -26.32 -10.65 28.94
N ASP A 257 -25.88 -11.02 30.14
CA ASP A 257 -24.48 -11.05 30.56
C ASP A 257 -23.79 -12.31 30.02
N VAL A 258 -22.89 -12.13 29.06
CA VAL A 258 -22.14 -13.22 28.43
C VAL A 258 -20.93 -13.58 29.30
N GLN A 259 -20.91 -14.80 29.83
CA GLN A 259 -19.76 -15.30 30.58
C GLN A 259 -18.74 -15.92 29.63
N THR A 260 -17.50 -15.45 29.70
CA THR A 260 -16.37 -16.02 28.94
C THR A 260 -15.44 -16.77 29.87
N THR A 261 -15.00 -17.96 29.44
CA THR A 261 -14.03 -18.77 30.17
C THR A 261 -12.78 -18.98 29.33
N ASN A 262 -11.61 -18.72 29.93
CA ASN A 262 -10.31 -18.94 29.28
C ASN A 262 -9.89 -20.41 29.40
N ILE A 263 -9.79 -21.09 28.27
CA ILE A 263 -9.28 -22.46 28.18
C ILE A 263 -7.80 -22.43 27.81
N ILE A 264 -6.98 -23.25 28.48
CA ILE A 264 -5.53 -23.30 28.28
C ILE A 264 -5.13 -24.65 27.68
N VAL A 265 -4.45 -24.62 26.52
CA VAL A 265 -3.87 -25.79 25.86
C VAL A 265 -2.35 -25.71 25.92
N SER A 266 -1.71 -26.68 26.58
CA SER A 266 -0.26 -26.74 26.73
C SER A 266 0.40 -27.42 25.53
N LYS A 267 1.51 -26.84 25.02
CA LYS A 267 2.32 -27.37 23.90
C LYS A 267 1.49 -27.92 22.73
N PRO A 268 0.66 -27.10 22.07
CA PRO A 268 -0.22 -27.57 21.01
C PRO A 268 0.56 -28.01 19.77
N SER A 269 0.03 -29.00 19.06
CA SER A 269 0.50 -29.37 17.73
C SER A 269 0.01 -28.38 16.67
N LEU A 270 0.65 -28.36 15.48
CA LEU A 270 0.22 -27.49 14.38
C LEU A 270 -1.22 -27.77 13.92
N THR A 271 -1.65 -29.03 13.94
CA THR A 271 -3.02 -29.42 13.57
C THR A 271 -4.03 -28.92 14.61
N THR A 272 -3.70 -29.07 15.90
CA THR A 272 -4.51 -28.52 17.00
C THR A 272 -4.64 -27.01 16.88
N TYR A 273 -3.54 -26.30 16.62
CA TYR A 273 -3.57 -24.86 16.42
C TYR A 273 -4.48 -24.46 15.25
N LYS A 274 -4.35 -25.12 14.09
CA LYS A 274 -5.21 -24.84 12.92
C LYS A 274 -6.70 -25.07 13.21
N GLN A 275 -7.03 -26.11 13.96
CA GLN A 275 -8.41 -26.39 14.39
C GLN A 275 -8.93 -25.29 15.32
N LEU A 276 -8.15 -24.91 16.34
CA LEU A 276 -8.51 -23.83 17.27
C LEU A 276 -8.63 -22.49 16.54
N GLN A 277 -7.75 -22.21 15.58
CA GLN A 277 -7.81 -20.98 14.80
C GLN A 277 -9.09 -20.92 13.97
N LYS A 278 -9.53 -22.05 13.40
CA LYS A 278 -10.79 -22.12 12.65
C LYS A 278 -12.01 -21.85 13.54
N SER A 279 -12.02 -22.36 14.77
CA SER A 279 -13.17 -22.26 15.66
C SER A 279 -13.18 -20.99 16.53
N TYR A 280 -12.01 -20.44 16.85
CA TYR A 280 -11.84 -19.38 17.86
C TYR A 280 -10.91 -18.24 17.41
N ASN A 281 -10.84 -17.96 16.10
CA ASN A 281 -9.90 -17.00 15.50
C ASN A 281 -9.79 -15.66 16.25
N ASN A 282 -10.92 -15.12 16.73
CA ASN A 282 -10.97 -13.80 17.36
C ASN A 282 -10.44 -13.75 18.80
N SER A 283 -10.22 -14.91 19.44
CA SER A 283 -9.81 -15.00 20.86
C SER A 283 -8.61 -15.92 21.11
N LEU A 284 -8.12 -16.59 20.06
CA LEU A 284 -7.00 -17.50 20.17
C LEU A 284 -5.69 -16.71 20.30
N GLU A 285 -5.04 -16.86 21.44
CA GLU A 285 -3.73 -16.28 21.72
C GLU A 285 -2.74 -17.39 22.08
N CYS A 286 -1.53 -17.34 21.51
CA CYS A 286 -0.51 -18.35 21.74
C CYS A 286 0.80 -17.70 22.18
N SER A 287 1.35 -18.14 23.31
CA SER A 287 2.67 -17.72 23.75
C SER A 287 3.75 -18.64 23.17
N CYS A 288 4.72 -18.06 22.46
CA CYS A 288 5.91 -18.77 21.98
C CYS A 288 6.88 -19.10 23.13
N SER A 289 7.61 -20.20 23.00
CA SER A 289 8.76 -20.46 23.90
C SER A 289 9.97 -19.63 23.47
N ASN A 290 10.15 -19.44 22.16
CA ASN A 290 11.17 -18.57 21.60
C ASN A 290 10.62 -17.14 21.48
N ILE A 291 11.15 -16.22 22.27
CA ILE A 291 10.72 -14.81 22.30
C ILE A 291 11.28 -13.97 21.14
N ALA A 292 12.31 -14.47 20.46
CA ALA A 292 12.92 -13.83 19.31
C ALA A 292 13.14 -14.88 18.21
N ILE A 293 12.59 -14.62 17.02
CA ILE A 293 12.71 -15.48 15.86
C ILE A 293 13.22 -14.60 14.71
N PRO A 294 14.39 -14.91 14.11
CA PRO A 294 14.85 -14.20 12.93
C PRO A 294 13.83 -14.29 11.80
N PHE A 295 13.45 -13.15 11.20
CA PHE A 295 12.44 -13.09 10.13
C PHE A 295 12.79 -13.99 8.93
N GLN A 296 14.07 -14.07 8.56
CA GLN A 296 14.57 -14.92 7.47
C GLN A 296 14.20 -16.41 7.63
N LYS A 297 13.83 -16.89 8.83
CA LYS A 297 13.40 -18.28 9.05
C LYS A 297 12.01 -18.59 8.49
N PHE A 298 11.14 -17.59 8.39
CA PHE A 298 9.73 -17.81 8.07
C PHE A 298 9.13 -16.76 7.14
N VAL A 299 9.87 -15.71 6.79
CA VAL A 299 9.48 -14.71 5.81
C VAL A 299 10.47 -14.75 4.67
N THR A 300 9.98 -14.97 3.46
CA THR A 300 10.71 -14.71 2.22
C THR A 300 10.09 -13.50 1.54
N TRP A 301 10.87 -12.74 0.80
CA TRP A 301 10.39 -11.54 0.10
C TRP A 301 10.25 -11.83 -1.40
N SER A 302 9.13 -11.40 -1.98
CA SER A 302 8.89 -11.43 -3.42
C SER A 302 8.63 -10.00 -3.92
N PRO A 303 9.69 -9.22 -4.20
CA PRO A 303 9.52 -7.84 -4.63
C PRO A 303 8.87 -7.79 -6.01
N ARG A 304 7.88 -6.91 -6.19
CA ARG A 304 7.37 -6.57 -7.51
C ARG A 304 8.19 -5.43 -8.07
N LEU A 305 8.97 -5.71 -9.11
CA LEU A 305 9.66 -4.68 -9.87
C LEU A 305 8.69 -3.92 -10.77
N HIS A 306 9.09 -2.71 -11.13
CA HIS A 306 8.38 -1.82 -12.00
C HIS A 306 8.20 -2.46 -13.39
N GLN A 307 7.01 -2.32 -13.96
CA GLN A 307 6.62 -3.06 -15.17
C GLN A 307 7.57 -2.81 -16.37
N LEU A 308 8.25 -1.67 -16.38
CA LEU A 308 9.29 -1.33 -17.36
C LEU A 308 10.41 -2.39 -17.40
N CYS A 309 10.81 -2.92 -16.24
CA CYS A 309 11.86 -3.93 -16.09
C CYS A 309 11.41 -5.35 -16.46
N SER A 310 10.15 -5.55 -16.85
CA SER A 310 9.62 -6.81 -17.40
C SER A 310 9.02 -6.61 -18.80
N SER A 311 9.26 -5.47 -19.43
CA SER A 311 8.65 -5.10 -20.71
C SER A 311 9.51 -5.45 -21.92
N ASP A 312 8.89 -5.43 -23.10
CA ASP A 312 9.59 -5.62 -24.38
C ASP A 312 10.71 -4.57 -24.58
N PHE A 313 10.58 -3.37 -23.99
CA PHE A 313 11.49 -2.23 -24.18
C PHE A 313 12.89 -2.40 -23.59
N ILE A 314 13.11 -3.41 -22.73
CA ILE A 314 14.45 -3.72 -22.18
C ILE A 314 15.09 -4.96 -22.83
N THR A 315 14.42 -5.58 -23.80
CA THR A 315 14.89 -6.82 -24.44
C THR A 315 15.93 -6.52 -25.53
N GLU A 316 16.84 -7.46 -25.77
CA GLU A 316 17.80 -7.35 -26.88
C GLU A 316 17.10 -7.31 -28.25
N ASN A 317 15.91 -7.90 -28.38
CA ASN A 317 15.12 -7.81 -29.60
C ASN A 317 14.70 -6.36 -29.88
N TRP A 318 14.15 -5.66 -28.90
CA TRP A 318 13.82 -4.23 -29.03
C TRP A 318 15.05 -3.38 -29.30
N ILE A 319 16.13 -3.59 -28.53
CA ILE A 319 17.36 -2.80 -28.65
C ILE A 319 18.02 -3.01 -30.02
N SER A 320 18.05 -4.25 -30.53
CA SER A 320 18.61 -4.56 -31.85
C SER A 320 17.75 -4.00 -32.98
N LEU A 321 16.42 -4.07 -32.88
CA LEU A 321 15.51 -3.44 -33.84
C LEU A 321 15.79 -1.93 -33.95
N LEU A 322 15.93 -1.23 -32.82
CA LEU A 322 16.27 0.18 -32.82
C LEU A 322 17.64 0.47 -33.45
N SER A 323 18.61 -0.43 -33.26
CA SER A 323 19.97 -0.30 -33.79
C SER A 323 20.05 -0.55 -35.31
N LEU A 324 19.05 -1.23 -35.89
CA LEU A 324 18.97 -1.54 -37.33
C LEU A 324 18.18 -0.49 -38.13
N THR A 325 17.49 0.44 -37.47
CA THR A 325 16.67 1.47 -38.14
C THR A 325 17.53 2.52 -38.84
N GLN A 326 17.79 2.33 -40.14
CA GLN A 326 18.53 3.28 -40.96
C GLN A 326 17.66 4.49 -41.29
N VAL A 327 18.09 5.70 -40.93
CA VAL A 327 17.50 6.93 -41.46
C VAL A 327 18.36 7.39 -42.63
N THR A 328 17.87 7.29 -43.86
CA THR A 328 18.56 7.80 -45.04
C THR A 328 18.48 9.33 -45.05
N SER A 329 19.62 10.00 -44.85
CA SER A 329 19.72 11.45 -45.07
C SER A 329 19.90 11.72 -46.57
N VAL A 330 19.24 12.76 -47.09
CA VAL A 330 19.28 13.14 -48.53
C VAL A 330 20.68 13.61 -48.98
N PHE A 331 21.57 13.93 -48.04
CA PHE A 331 22.88 14.54 -48.33
C PHE A 331 24.08 13.61 -48.15
N GLY A 332 23.90 12.30 -47.98
CA GLY A 332 25.02 11.34 -47.93
C GLY A 332 25.95 11.47 -46.70
N TRP A 333 25.70 12.43 -45.80
CA TRP A 333 26.25 12.45 -44.45
C TRP A 333 25.36 11.55 -43.60
N THR A 334 25.77 10.30 -43.44
CA THR A 334 25.20 9.43 -42.42
C THR A 334 25.29 10.16 -41.08
N VAL A 335 24.16 10.33 -40.40
CA VAL A 335 24.13 10.88 -39.04
C VAL A 335 24.68 9.79 -38.11
N MET A 336 25.99 9.56 -38.19
CA MET A 336 26.73 8.49 -37.51
C MET A 336 26.61 8.56 -35.97
N GLU A 337 26.10 9.66 -35.43
CA GLU A 337 25.94 9.90 -33.99
C GLU A 337 24.60 9.38 -33.44
N TRP A 338 23.61 9.11 -34.31
CA TRP A 338 22.25 8.79 -33.91
C TRP A 338 22.00 7.29 -33.68
N ASP A 339 22.65 6.42 -34.45
CA ASP A 339 22.54 4.96 -34.29
C ASP A 339 23.08 4.49 -32.94
N GLY A 340 24.04 5.24 -32.37
CA GLY A 340 24.49 5.07 -31.00
C GLY A 340 23.44 5.49 -29.97
N PHE A 341 22.69 6.57 -30.18
CA PHE A 341 21.84 7.18 -29.15
C PHE A 341 20.53 6.40 -28.90
N LYS A 342 19.87 5.88 -29.95
CA LYS A 342 18.60 5.14 -29.87
C LYS A 342 18.68 3.89 -28.98
N GLY A 343 19.62 3.00 -29.31
CA GLY A 343 19.81 1.74 -28.58
C GLY A 343 20.41 1.97 -27.20
N THR A 344 21.21 3.03 -27.02
CA THR A 344 21.94 3.27 -25.77
C THR A 344 21.02 3.63 -24.59
N HIS A 345 19.93 4.38 -24.79
CA HIS A 345 18.97 4.68 -23.71
C HIS A 345 18.30 3.40 -23.19
N PHE A 346 17.79 2.57 -24.10
CA PHE A 346 17.14 1.32 -23.73
C PHE A 346 18.13 0.27 -23.22
N ARG A 347 19.39 0.29 -23.69
CA ARG A 347 20.48 -0.54 -23.16
C ARG A 347 20.88 -0.13 -21.73
N PHE A 348 20.99 1.18 -21.45
CA PHE A 348 21.18 1.65 -20.08
C PHE A 348 20.01 1.27 -19.20
N LEU A 349 18.77 1.46 -19.66
CA LEU A 349 17.58 1.10 -18.92
C LEU A 349 17.54 -0.41 -18.60
N SER A 350 17.86 -1.26 -19.58
CA SER A 350 17.97 -2.71 -19.39
C SER A 350 19.04 -3.06 -18.35
N THR A 351 20.22 -2.43 -18.43
CA THR A 351 21.32 -2.63 -17.47
C THR A 351 20.92 -2.21 -16.05
N LEU A 352 20.24 -1.07 -15.90
CA LEU A 352 19.77 -0.58 -14.61
C LEU A 352 18.72 -1.53 -14.00
N CYS A 353 17.77 -2.00 -14.80
CA CYS A 353 16.78 -3.00 -14.36
C CYS A 353 17.45 -4.31 -13.93
N GLN A 354 18.45 -4.80 -14.67
CA GLN A 354 19.19 -6.02 -14.31
C GLN A 354 19.99 -5.85 -13.02
N LEU A 355 20.69 -4.71 -12.88
CA LEU A 355 21.46 -4.39 -11.68
C LEU A 355 20.54 -4.26 -10.46
N ALA A 356 19.39 -3.61 -10.62
CA ALA A 356 18.40 -3.48 -9.57
C ALA A 356 17.85 -4.84 -9.12
N ASN A 357 17.42 -5.68 -10.07
CA ASN A 357 16.93 -7.02 -9.77
C ASN A 357 17.98 -7.87 -9.04
N LYS A 358 19.24 -7.82 -9.50
CA LYS A 358 20.34 -8.52 -8.85
C LYS A 358 20.59 -8.00 -7.43
N THR A 359 20.65 -6.68 -7.25
CA THR A 359 20.87 -6.05 -5.95
C THR A 359 19.79 -6.45 -4.95
N VAL A 360 18.52 -6.43 -5.38
CA VAL A 360 17.38 -6.83 -4.57
C VAL A 360 17.43 -8.32 -4.23
N THR A 361 17.72 -9.18 -5.20
CA THR A 361 17.83 -10.63 -4.99
C THR A 361 18.96 -10.98 -4.03
N ASP A 362 20.13 -10.35 -4.19
CA ASP A 362 21.28 -10.54 -3.32
C ASP A 362 20.99 -10.07 -1.88
N ALA A 363 20.22 -8.98 -1.73
CA ALA A 363 19.81 -8.49 -0.41
C ALA A 363 18.80 -9.41 0.30
N ILE A 364 17.96 -10.12 -0.45
CA ILE A 364 17.00 -11.11 0.10
C ILE A 364 17.72 -12.40 0.54
N GLN A 365 18.82 -12.76 -0.12
CA GLN A 365 19.60 -13.96 0.19
C GLN A 365 20.62 -13.78 1.31
N ARG A 366 20.94 -12.54 1.69
CA ARG A 366 21.76 -12.20 2.87
C ARG A 366 20.90 -12.16 4.13
#